data_AF-A0AAV9FZT4-F1
#
_entry.id   AF-A0AAV9FZT4-F1
#
_cell.length_a   1.000
_cell.length_b   1.000
_cell.length_c   1.000
_cell.angle_alpha   90.00
_cell.angle_beta   90.00
_cell.angle_gamma   90.00
#
_symmetry.space_group_name_H-M   'P 1'
#
loop_
_entity.id
_entity.type
_entity.pdbx_description
1 polymer ?
#
loop_
_entity_poly.entity_id
_entity_poly.type
_entity_poly.pdbx_seq_one_letter_code
_entity_poly.pdbx_strand_id
1 'polypeptide(L)' 'MNINNAVDKPYEAKKLLEIADSPVSALQGLSEGDADYLLKAFNVKTVRDLANLKYVKWAQSIIALADTEQ' A
#
# COMPACT_ATOMS: atom_id res chain seq x y z
N MET A 1 -13.48 7.09 0.58
CA MET A 1 -12.45 6.71 -0.43
C MET A 1 -13.12 5.80 -1.45
N ASN A 2 -13.05 6.13 -2.74
CA ASN A 2 -13.44 5.19 -3.79
C ASN A 2 -12.23 4.29 -4.06
N ILE A 3 -12.37 2.97 -3.89
CA ILE A 3 -11.26 2.02 -4.09
C ILE A 3 -11.12 1.56 -5.54
N ASN A 4 -12.11 1.87 -6.37
CA ASN A 4 -12.05 1.63 -7.81
C ASN A 4 -10.89 2.50 -8.33
N ASN A 5 -9.87 1.87 -8.91
CA ASN A 5 -8.55 2.43 -9.27
C ASN A 5 -7.45 2.51 -8.18
N ALA A 6 -7.69 2.02 -6.95
CA ALA A 6 -6.62 1.85 -5.97
C ALA A 6 -6.09 0.41 -5.93
N VAL A 7 -6.94 -0.53 -6.31
CA VAL A 7 -6.67 -1.97 -6.30
C VAL A 7 -6.90 -2.54 -7.70
N ASP A 8 -6.23 -3.64 -8.02
CA ASP A 8 -6.45 -4.33 -9.29
C ASP A 8 -7.88 -4.85 -9.38
N LYS A 9 -8.41 -4.96 -10.61
CA LYS A 9 -9.79 -5.39 -10.90
C LYS A 9 -10.29 -6.60 -10.09
N PRO A 10 -9.49 -7.67 -9.86
CA PRO A 10 -9.93 -8.82 -9.06
C PRO A 10 -10.17 -8.52 -7.57
N TYR A 11 -9.68 -7.39 -7.06
CA TYR A 11 -9.77 -6.98 -5.66
C TYR A 11 -10.84 -5.90 -5.42
N GLU A 12 -11.36 -5.24 -6.45
CA GLU A 12 -12.39 -4.18 -6.32
C GLU A 12 -13.69 -4.69 -5.66
N ALA A 13 -14.01 -5.97 -5.82
CA ALA A 13 -15.20 -6.59 -5.23
C ALA A 13 -14.96 -7.23 -3.84
N LYS A 14 -13.73 -7.20 -3.32
CA LYS A 14 -13.38 -7.81 -2.03
C LYS A 14 -13.65 -6.86 -0.86
N LYS A 15 -13.78 -7.41 0.35
CA LYS A 15 -13.87 -6.60 1.56
C LYS A 15 -12.52 -5.93 1.83
N LEU A 16 -12.55 -4.73 2.40
CA LEU A 16 -11.33 -3.99 2.76
C LEU A 16 -10.40 -4.78 3.67
N LEU A 17 -10.95 -5.62 4.56
CA LEU A 17 -10.15 -6.50 5.42
C LEU A 17 -9.34 -7.51 4.59
N GLU A 18 -9.97 -8.11 3.58
CA GLU A 18 -9.32 -9.07 2.68
C GLU A 18 -8.26 -8.39 1.81
N ILE A 19 -8.52 -7.16 1.36
CA ILE A 19 -7.57 -6.35 0.61
C ILE A 19 -6.36 -5.99 1.48
N ALA A 20 -6.58 -5.62 2.74
CA ALA A 20 -5.50 -5.29 3.67
C ALA A 20 -4.54 -6.46 3.87
N ASP A 21 -5.06 -7.69 3.92
CA ASP A 21 -4.27 -8.90 4.12
C ASP A 21 -3.82 -9.55 2.80
N SER A 22 -4.18 -8.96 1.65
CA SER A 22 -3.74 -9.39 0.33
C SER A 22 -2.31 -8.94 0.02
N PRO A 23 -1.62 -9.59 -0.94
CA PRO A 23 -0.29 -9.18 -1.38
C PRO A 23 -0.25 -7.73 -1.86
N VAL A 24 0.92 -7.08 -1.79
CA VAL A 24 1.08 -5.70 -2.29
C VAL A 24 0.78 -5.56 -3.79
N SER A 25 0.96 -6.62 -4.58
CA SER A 25 0.55 -6.67 -6.00
C SER A 25 -0.97 -6.62 -6.21
N ALA A 26 -1.79 -6.65 -5.14
CA ALA A 26 -3.21 -6.35 -5.21
C ALA A 26 -3.50 -4.86 -5.45
N LEU A 27 -2.53 -3.98 -5.19
CA LEU A 27 -2.64 -2.55 -5.46
C LEU A 27 -2.38 -2.30 -6.95
N GLN A 28 -3.20 -1.44 -7.54
CA GLN A 28 -3.06 -1.14 -8.97
C GLN A 28 -1.70 -0.50 -9.24
N GLY A 29 -1.01 -0.99 -10.27
CA GLY A 29 0.28 -0.45 -10.71
C GLY A 29 1.51 -1.09 -10.05
N LEU A 30 1.33 -2.10 -9.19
CA LEU A 30 2.43 -2.92 -8.67
C LEU A 30 2.44 -4.29 -9.34
N SER A 31 3.55 -4.61 -10.00
CA SER A 31 3.78 -5.95 -10.56
C SER A 31 4.25 -6.94 -9.48
N GLU A 32 4.28 -8.23 -9.81
CA GLU A 32 4.89 -9.25 -8.94
C GLU A 32 6.39 -8.99 -8.69
N GLY A 33 7.09 -8.40 -9.67
CA GLY A 33 8.50 -8.02 -9.51
C GLY A 33 8.68 -6.91 -8.47
N ASP A 34 7.79 -5.92 -8.45
CA ASP A 34 7.81 -4.84 -7.45
C ASP A 34 7.52 -5.39 -6.06
N ALA A 35 6.60 -6.36 -5.95
CA ALA A 35 6.32 -7.06 -4.71
C ALA A 35 7.55 -7.83 -4.18
N ASP A 36 8.32 -8.47 -5.07
CA ASP A 36 9.56 -9.17 -4.70
C ASP A 36 10.64 -8.20 -4.21
N TYR A 37 10.79 -7.02 -4.82
CA TYR A 37 11.71 -6.00 -4.33
C TYR A 37 11.31 -5.50 -2.93
N LEU A 38 10.03 -5.25 -2.69
CA LEU A 38 9.52 -4.84 -1.37
C LEU A 38 9.74 -5.92 -0.30
N LEU A 39 9.55 -7.18 -0.67
CA LEU A 39 9.84 -8.32 0.18
C LEU A 39 11.33 -8.39 0.53
N LYS A 40 12.22 -8.31 -0.46
CA LYS A 40 13.67 -8.40 -0.25
C LYS A 40 14.23 -7.22 0.54
N ALA A 41 13.76 -6.00 0.27
CA ALA A 41 14.28 -4.81 0.90
C ALA A 41 13.74 -4.59 2.32
N PHE A 42 12.45 -4.87 2.54
CA PHE A 42 11.74 -4.44 3.75
C PHE A 42 10.89 -5.54 4.41
N ASN A 43 10.93 -6.78 3.90
CA ASN A 43 10.07 -7.89 4.34
C ASN A 43 8.57 -7.55 4.30
N VAL A 44 8.16 -6.72 3.34
CA VAL A 44 6.77 -6.32 3.12
C VAL A 44 6.10 -7.33 2.20
N LYS A 45 5.00 -7.94 2.65
CA LYS A 45 4.25 -8.95 1.88
C LYS A 45 2.86 -8.47 1.53
N THR A 46 2.18 -7.88 2.51
CA THR A 46 0.78 -7.48 2.39
C THR A 46 0.60 -5.97 2.31
N VAL A 47 -0.58 -5.53 1.88
CA VAL A 47 -0.97 -4.11 1.93
C VAL A 47 -0.87 -3.57 3.35
N ARG A 48 -1.24 -4.38 4.36
CA ARG A 48 -1.09 -4.05 5.78
C ARG A 48 0.37 -3.86 6.19
N ASP A 49 1.27 -4.70 5.71
CA ASP A 49 2.70 -4.56 6.01
C ASP A 49 3.26 -3.27 5.40
N LEU A 50 2.88 -2.97 4.15
CA LEU A 50 3.28 -1.74 3.46
C LEU A 50 2.81 -0.51 4.22
N ALA A 51 1.54 -0.48 4.63
CA ALA A 51 0.98 0.61 5.42
C ALA A 51 1.64 0.75 6.81
N ASN A 52 2.17 -0.35 7.36
CA ASN A 52 2.84 -0.33 8.65
C ASN A 52 4.35 -0.06 8.59
N LEU A 53 4.94 -0.03 7.39
CA LEU A 53 6.36 0.26 7.19
C LEU A 53 6.70 1.66 7.72
N LYS A 54 7.71 1.74 8.59
CA LYS A 54 8.11 3.00 9.25
C LYS A 54 8.38 4.14 8.26
N TYR A 55 8.96 3.84 7.10
CA TYR A 55 9.29 4.84 6.07
C TYR A 55 8.04 5.43 5.41
N VAL A 56 7.02 4.61 5.18
CA VAL A 56 5.72 5.08 4.64
C VAL A 56 5.04 5.98 5.65
N LYS A 57 5.02 5.58 6.93
CA LYS A 57 4.46 6.39 8.02
C LYS A 57 5.17 7.73 8.14
N TRP A 58 6.51 7.74 8.14
CA TRP A 58 7.28 8.97 8.20
C TRP A 58 7.00 9.88 7.00
N ALA A 59 7.01 9.35 5.78
CA ALA A 59 6.71 10.13 4.58
C ALA A 59 5.32 10.77 4.64
N GLN A 60 4.29 10.00 5.04
CA GLN A 60 2.93 10.51 5.23
C GLN A 60 2.86 11.61 6.29
N SER A 61 3.53 11.42 7.44
CA SER A 61 3.57 12.44 8.49
C SER A 61 4.30 13.71 8.06
N ILE A 62 5.40 13.59 7.31
CA ILE A 62 6.16 14.75 6.82
C ILE A 62 5.28 15.60 5.89
N ILE A 63 4.61 14.99 4.91
CA ILE A 63 3.70 15.71 4.00
C ILE A 63 2.55 16.36 4.79
N ALA A 64 1.92 15.60 5.68
CA ALA A 64 0.81 16.12 6.47
C ALA A 64 1.20 17.33 7.34
N LEU A 65 2.42 17.36 7.88
CA LEU A 65 2.93 18.51 8.63
C LEU A 65 3.31 19.67 7.70
N ALA A 66 3.94 19.40 6.56
CA ALA A 66 4.28 20.43 5.58
C ALA A 66 3.03 21.18 5.07
N ASP A 67 1.91 20.49 4.89
CA ASP A 67 0.64 21.10 4.49
C ASP A 67 0.07 22.05 5.57
N THR A 68 0.50 21.92 6.84
CA THR A 68 0.11 22.82 7.94
C THR A 68 1.03 24.03 8.11
N GLU A 69 2.19 24.05 7.46
CA GLU A 69 3.12 25.19 7.46
C GLU A 69 2.75 26.27 6.42
N GLN A 70 1.73 26.02 5.58
CA GLN A 70 1.13 26.98 4.64
C GLN A 70 0.09 27.89 5.29
#